data_AF-A0A7C8ZPM3-F1
#
_entry.id   AF-A0A7C8ZPM3-F1
#
_cell.length_a   1.000
_cell.length_b   1.000
_cell.length_c   1.000
_cell.angle_alpha   90.00
_cell.angle_beta   90.00
_cell.angle_gamma   90.00
#
_symmetry.space_group_name_H-M   'P 1'
#
loop_
_entity.id
_entity.type
_entity.pdbx_description
1 polymer ?
#
loop_
_entity_poly.entity_id
_entity_poly.type
_entity_poly.pdbx_seq_one_letter_code
_entity_poly.pdbx_strand_id
1 'polypeptide(L)'
;MNFLQSNQKSPPLLSSSPPPQFHLQQLFANLQNNCNGFFQNITNHFNAHLSNFAVSSTKSPLFARIPHLNETQIKTVQLRQGIEMSNEEIEQRLAGVPVYALTNGDEEFVLISDAKSGRSLGLFCFREQDADALLEQMTSMEPTMGHGSKVVPVALNKVFQLKVNGVAFRLIPEAAQIKNALKEKGRAGLEEFVGVPVFQSKSLILMSENERYRPVFFRQEDLENSLLKASRQQGRLNPAFRQGDIHVADLEDIIKGMKDGSCSTWDDVVFVPPGFEAATDPSQLKSSAK
;
A
#
# COMPACT_ATOMS: atom_id res chain seq x y z
N MET A 1 -32.63 -0.89 -55.19
CA MET A 1 -31.92 -0.14 -54.13
C MET A 1 -32.72 -0.27 -52.84
N ASN A 2 -32.12 -0.94 -51.85
CA ASN A 2 -32.22 -0.85 -50.38
C ASN A 2 -33.13 0.28 -49.82
N PHE A 3 -33.89 0.13 -48.73
CA PHE A 3 -33.56 -0.48 -47.45
C PHE A 3 -34.80 -1.03 -46.69
N LEU A 4 -34.52 -2.02 -45.85
CA LEU A 4 -35.41 -2.89 -45.08
C LEU A 4 -36.05 -2.23 -43.85
N GLN A 5 -37.31 -2.57 -43.59
CA GLN A 5 -37.88 -2.71 -42.24
C GLN A 5 -37.34 -4.00 -41.60
N SER A 6 -36.85 -3.94 -40.36
CA SER A 6 -36.86 -5.10 -39.45
C SER A 6 -36.71 -4.69 -37.98
N ASN A 7 -37.76 -4.99 -37.22
CA ASN A 7 -37.82 -5.42 -35.83
C ASN A 7 -36.81 -4.86 -34.80
N GLN A 8 -37.38 -4.14 -33.84
CA GLN A 8 -36.85 -4.01 -32.49
C GLN A 8 -36.53 -5.40 -31.92
N LYS A 9 -35.24 -5.63 -31.60
CA LYS A 9 -34.81 -6.70 -30.70
C LYS A 9 -34.13 -6.01 -29.52
N SER A 10 -34.65 -6.27 -28.33
CA SER A 10 -34.08 -5.83 -27.05
C SER A 10 -32.61 -6.24 -26.95
N PRO A 11 -31.75 -5.42 -26.29
CA PRO A 11 -30.39 -5.84 -25.99
C PRO A 11 -30.39 -7.03 -25.02
N PRO A 12 -29.43 -7.97 -25.15
CA PRO A 12 -29.36 -9.12 -24.27
C PRO A 12 -29.04 -8.69 -22.84
N LEU A 13 -29.76 -9.30 -21.90
CA LEU A 13 -29.54 -9.22 -20.46
C LEU A 13 -28.07 -9.54 -20.15
N LEU A 14 -27.40 -8.58 -19.51
CA LEU A 14 -26.08 -8.75 -18.88
C LEU A 14 -26.09 -9.98 -17.97
N SER A 15 -25.08 -10.82 -18.11
CA SER A 15 -24.88 -12.03 -17.34
C SER A 15 -24.88 -11.73 -15.84
N SER A 16 -25.78 -12.40 -15.12
CA SER A 16 -25.94 -12.32 -13.66
C SER A 16 -24.98 -13.24 -12.90
N SER A 17 -23.76 -13.45 -13.39
CA SER A 17 -22.79 -14.31 -12.71
C SER A 17 -22.17 -13.55 -11.52
N PRO A 18 -22.26 -14.08 -10.29
CA PRO A 18 -21.58 -13.49 -9.15
C PRO A 18 -20.06 -13.51 -9.40
N PRO A 19 -19.30 -12.52 -8.84
CA PRO A 19 -17.86 -12.54 -8.92
C PRO A 19 -17.32 -13.82 -8.27
N PRO A 20 -16.16 -14.32 -8.73
CA PRO A 20 -15.55 -15.50 -8.13
C PRO A 20 -15.25 -15.22 -6.65
N GLN A 21 -15.92 -15.96 -5.78
CA GLN A 21 -15.79 -15.85 -4.33
C GLN A 21 -15.01 -17.04 -3.82
N PHE A 22 -13.84 -16.77 -3.25
CA PHE A 22 -13.10 -17.82 -2.59
C PHE A 22 -13.48 -17.93 -1.12
N HIS A 23 -13.71 -19.16 -0.65
CA HIS A 23 -13.99 -19.43 0.74
C HIS A 23 -12.71 -19.23 1.58
N LEU A 24 -12.66 -18.15 2.38
CA LEU A 24 -11.51 -17.78 3.22
C LEU A 24 -10.85 -18.98 3.91
N GLN A 25 -11.65 -19.87 4.52
CA GLN A 25 -11.11 -20.97 5.33
C GLN A 25 -10.30 -21.98 4.51
N GLN A 26 -10.66 -22.21 3.24
CA GLN A 26 -9.95 -23.16 2.37
C GLN A 26 -8.72 -22.56 1.73
N LEU A 27 -8.71 -21.24 1.46
CA LEU A 27 -7.48 -20.55 1.10
C LEU A 27 -6.49 -20.65 2.25
N PHE A 28 -6.87 -20.26 3.47
CA PHE A 28 -5.93 -20.13 4.58
C PHE A 28 -5.35 -21.47 5.05
N ALA A 29 -6.18 -22.52 5.12
CA ALA A 29 -5.69 -23.85 5.49
C ALA A 29 -4.62 -24.38 4.51
N ASN A 30 -4.72 -24.01 3.23
CA ASN A 30 -3.77 -24.41 2.20
C ASN A 30 -2.60 -23.42 2.03
N LEU A 31 -2.81 -22.12 2.31
CA LEU A 31 -1.76 -21.08 2.45
C LEU A 31 -0.76 -21.47 3.55
N GLN A 32 -1.22 -22.07 4.64
CA GLN A 32 -0.37 -22.58 5.72
C GLN A 32 0.50 -23.78 5.30
N ASN A 33 0.04 -24.58 4.33
CA ASN A 33 0.67 -25.86 3.99
C ASN A 33 1.68 -25.77 2.83
N ASN A 34 1.62 -24.73 1.99
CA ASN A 34 2.33 -24.75 0.70
C ASN A 34 3.49 -23.76 0.47
N CYS A 35 3.76 -22.72 1.29
CA CYS A 35 4.93 -21.84 1.05
C CYS A 35 5.40 -20.97 2.22
N ASN A 36 6.69 -20.59 2.17
CA ASN A 36 7.49 -19.80 3.13
C ASN A 36 6.84 -18.46 3.59
N GLY A 37 7.14 -18.05 4.83
CA GLY A 37 7.19 -16.67 5.39
C GLY A 37 6.01 -15.71 5.16
N PHE A 38 5.68 -15.44 3.90
CA PHE A 38 4.62 -14.55 3.41
C PHE A 38 3.23 -14.96 3.92
N PHE A 39 2.87 -16.24 3.81
CA PHE A 39 1.52 -16.72 4.15
C PHE A 39 1.27 -16.87 5.66
N GLN A 40 2.33 -17.08 6.44
CA GLN A 40 2.26 -17.03 7.91
C GLN A 40 1.91 -15.60 8.36
N ASN A 41 2.53 -14.61 7.74
CA ASN A 41 2.29 -13.19 8.03
C ASN A 41 0.85 -12.76 7.65
N ILE A 42 0.34 -13.22 6.51
CA ILE A 42 -1.07 -13.01 6.11
C ILE A 42 -2.02 -13.61 7.15
N THR A 43 -1.78 -14.87 7.56
CA THR A 43 -2.68 -15.59 8.47
C THR A 43 -2.72 -14.96 9.87
N ASN A 44 -1.57 -14.57 10.40
CA ASN A 44 -1.47 -13.97 11.73
C ASN A 44 -2.09 -12.57 11.77
N HIS A 45 -1.81 -11.75 10.75
CA HIS A 45 -2.37 -10.40 10.65
C HIS A 45 -3.91 -10.42 10.56
N PHE A 46 -4.46 -11.41 9.86
CA PHE A 46 -5.90 -11.63 9.77
C PHE A 46 -6.56 -11.98 11.11
N ASN A 47 -5.99 -12.94 11.85
CA ASN A 47 -6.57 -13.42 13.11
C ASN A 47 -6.62 -12.32 14.18
N ALA A 48 -5.65 -11.41 14.18
CA ALA A 48 -5.59 -10.29 15.13
C ALA A 48 -6.65 -9.21 14.89
N HIS A 49 -7.21 -9.10 13.68
CA HIS A 49 -8.03 -7.95 13.28
C HIS A 49 -9.52 -8.28 13.09
N LEU A 50 -9.88 -9.54 12.80
CA LEU A 50 -11.28 -9.97 12.73
C LEU A 50 -12.04 -9.81 14.05
N SER A 51 -11.34 -9.76 15.18
CA SER A 51 -11.91 -9.52 16.51
C SER A 51 -12.37 -8.07 16.75
N ASN A 52 -11.93 -7.09 15.95
CA ASN A 52 -12.12 -5.66 16.25
C ASN A 52 -13.20 -4.95 15.40
N PHE A 53 -13.89 -5.62 14.48
CA PHE A 53 -14.90 -4.99 13.62
C PHE A 53 -16.35 -5.24 14.08
N ALA A 54 -16.88 -4.32 14.89
CA ALA A 54 -18.31 -4.19 15.17
C ALA A 54 -19.05 -3.41 14.05
N VAL A 55 -20.33 -3.71 13.89
CA VAL A 55 -21.18 -3.56 12.69
C VAL A 55 -21.84 -2.17 12.53
N SER A 56 -22.10 -1.77 11.27
CA SER A 56 -23.41 -1.20 10.89
C SER A 56 -23.81 -1.70 9.50
N SER A 57 -25.01 -2.27 9.40
CA SER A 57 -25.54 -3.02 8.26
C SER A 57 -26.66 -2.23 7.58
N THR A 58 -26.67 -2.17 6.25
CA THR A 58 -27.89 -2.37 5.42
C THR A 58 -27.58 -2.50 3.92
N LYS A 59 -27.89 -3.71 3.40
CA LYS A 59 -28.35 -4.15 2.05
C LYS A 59 -27.69 -3.70 0.71
N SER A 60 -27.42 -4.76 -0.08
CA SER A 60 -27.18 -4.93 -1.55
C SER A 60 -25.73 -4.87 -2.08
N PRO A 61 -25.32 -5.79 -2.99
CA PRO A 61 -23.93 -5.96 -3.40
C PRO A 61 -23.57 -4.98 -4.52
N LEU A 62 -22.40 -4.35 -4.40
CA LEU A 62 -21.91 -3.35 -5.34
C LEU A 62 -20.53 -3.78 -5.86
N PHE A 63 -20.45 -4.03 -7.17
CA PHE A 63 -19.17 -4.09 -7.88
C PHE A 63 -18.51 -2.71 -7.81
N ALA A 64 -17.20 -2.67 -7.59
CA ALA A 64 -16.43 -1.44 -7.45
C ALA A 64 -15.81 -1.06 -8.80
N ARG A 65 -16.31 0.00 -9.43
CA ARG A 65 -15.74 0.59 -10.65
C ARG A 65 -15.00 1.88 -10.30
N ILE A 66 -13.75 2.00 -10.74
CA ILE A 66 -12.94 3.20 -10.57
C ILE A 66 -13.40 4.26 -11.60
N PRO A 67 -13.74 5.51 -11.19
CA PRO A 67 -13.97 6.59 -12.14
C PRO A 67 -12.66 7.19 -12.66
N HIS A 68 -12.63 7.48 -13.95
CA HIS A 68 -11.53 8.19 -14.62
C HIS A 68 -11.63 9.69 -14.32
N LEU A 69 -10.60 10.28 -13.70
CA LEU A 69 -10.55 11.72 -13.39
C LEU A 69 -9.33 12.35 -14.05
N ASN A 70 -9.61 13.39 -14.86
CA ASN A 70 -8.64 14.21 -15.56
C ASN A 70 -8.03 15.27 -14.62
N GLU A 71 -6.75 15.55 -14.80
CA GLU A 71 -5.98 16.58 -14.08
C GLU A 71 -6.34 18.00 -14.52
N THR A 72 -6.60 18.89 -13.56
CA THR A 72 -6.33 20.33 -13.71
C THR A 72 -6.13 21.03 -12.35
N GLN A 73 -4.86 21.40 -12.09
CA GLN A 73 -4.33 22.72 -11.68
C GLN A 73 -4.57 23.37 -10.28
N ILE A 74 -3.41 23.58 -9.62
CA ILE A 74 -2.81 24.82 -9.06
C ILE A 74 -3.12 25.30 -7.61
N LYS A 75 -2.07 25.15 -6.79
CA LYS A 75 -1.43 26.00 -5.74
C LYS A 75 -2.25 27.04 -4.94
N THR A 76 -2.12 26.93 -3.61
CA THR A 76 -1.89 28.07 -2.69
C THR A 76 -0.95 27.66 -1.55
N VAL A 77 0.08 28.46 -1.30
CA VAL A 77 1.02 28.36 -0.18
C VAL A 77 0.50 29.21 0.98
N GLN A 78 0.32 28.63 2.16
CA GLN A 78 0.00 29.35 3.40
C GLN A 78 0.75 28.72 4.58
N LEU A 79 1.32 29.59 5.43
CA LEU A 79 2.14 29.26 6.61
C LEU A 79 1.40 28.27 7.54
N ARG A 80 1.97 27.07 7.76
CA ARG A 80 1.35 26.02 8.59
C ARG A 80 1.73 26.17 10.06
N GLN A 81 0.83 26.77 10.85
CA GLN A 81 0.72 26.48 12.27
C GLN A 81 -0.31 25.35 12.43
N GLY A 82 0.15 24.11 12.69
CA GLY A 82 -0.69 22.98 13.13
C GLY A 82 -1.99 22.78 12.34
N ILE A 83 -1.91 22.74 11.01
CA ILE A 83 -3.07 22.54 10.13
C ILE A 83 -3.14 21.05 9.79
N GLU A 84 -4.28 20.42 10.08
CA GLU A 84 -4.66 19.11 9.55
C GLU A 84 -4.38 19.04 8.03
N MET A 85 -3.61 18.04 7.60
CA MET A 85 -3.28 17.88 6.19
C MET A 85 -4.54 17.46 5.45
N SER A 86 -4.90 18.17 4.38
CA SER A 86 -6.07 17.80 3.57
C SER A 86 -5.92 16.39 3.01
N ASN A 87 -7.05 15.69 2.79
CA ASN A 87 -7.00 14.35 2.20
C ASN A 87 -6.32 14.37 0.83
N GLU A 88 -6.53 15.42 0.06
CA GLU A 88 -5.91 15.64 -1.24
C GLU A 88 -4.37 15.72 -1.12
N GLU A 89 -3.84 16.41 -0.12
CA GLU A 89 -2.40 16.48 0.12
C GLU A 89 -1.80 15.14 0.56
N ILE A 90 -2.50 14.41 1.44
CA ILE A 90 -2.10 13.06 1.84
C ILE A 90 -2.09 12.12 0.62
N GLU A 91 -3.12 12.22 -0.23
CA GLU A 91 -3.23 11.43 -1.47
C GLU A 91 -2.09 11.73 -2.44
N GLN A 92 -1.68 12.99 -2.58
CA GLN A 92 -0.53 13.35 -3.43
C GLN A 92 0.77 12.71 -2.92
N ARG A 93 0.98 12.68 -1.59
CA ARG A 93 2.17 12.04 -0.99
C ARG A 93 2.20 10.53 -1.20
N LEU A 94 1.03 9.89 -1.32
CA LEU A 94 0.89 8.45 -1.52
C LEU A 94 0.83 8.04 -3.00
N ALA A 95 0.65 8.99 -3.93
CA ALA A 95 0.43 8.72 -5.35
C ALA A 95 1.60 8.01 -6.04
N GLY A 96 2.83 8.25 -5.57
CA GLY A 96 4.04 7.67 -6.15
C GLY A 96 4.32 6.23 -5.71
N VAL A 97 3.59 5.69 -4.72
CA VAL A 97 3.89 4.39 -4.13
C VAL A 97 3.05 3.30 -4.81
N PRO A 98 3.65 2.35 -5.54
CA PRO A 98 2.91 1.25 -6.13
C PRO A 98 2.60 0.16 -5.09
N VAL A 99 1.42 -0.43 -5.20
CA VAL A 99 1.04 -1.71 -4.60
C VAL A 99 0.40 -2.59 -5.68
N TYR A 100 0.37 -3.90 -5.47
CA TYR A 100 0.01 -4.88 -6.49
C TYR A 100 -1.25 -5.63 -6.07
N ALA A 101 -2.25 -5.63 -6.96
CA ALA A 101 -3.53 -6.28 -6.76
C ALA A 101 -3.75 -7.37 -7.81
N LEU A 102 -4.56 -8.37 -7.48
CA LEU A 102 -5.01 -9.36 -8.44
C LEU A 102 -6.31 -8.86 -9.08
N THR A 103 -6.39 -9.00 -10.40
CA THR A 103 -7.61 -8.74 -11.18
C THR A 103 -8.02 -9.98 -11.93
N ASN A 104 -9.33 -10.13 -12.19
CA ASN A 104 -9.87 -11.17 -13.06
C ASN A 104 -9.76 -10.76 -14.55
N GLY A 105 -10.28 -11.60 -15.45
CA GLY A 105 -10.31 -11.32 -16.89
C GLY A 105 -11.14 -10.09 -17.30
N ASP A 106 -12.03 -9.61 -16.41
CA ASP A 106 -12.83 -8.39 -16.58
C ASP A 106 -12.17 -7.15 -15.94
N GLU A 107 -10.93 -7.27 -15.50
CA GLU A 107 -10.14 -6.22 -14.83
C GLU A 107 -10.73 -5.75 -13.47
N GLU A 108 -11.55 -6.59 -12.84
CA GLU A 108 -12.08 -6.35 -11.50
C GLU A 108 -11.17 -6.94 -10.43
N PHE A 109 -11.03 -6.25 -9.29
CA PHE A 109 -10.21 -6.76 -8.18
C PHE A 109 -10.78 -8.06 -7.63
N VAL A 110 -9.89 -9.05 -7.47
CA VAL A 110 -10.22 -10.32 -6.82
C VAL A 110 -10.43 -10.07 -5.33
N LEU A 111 -11.58 -10.51 -4.82
CA LEU A 111 -11.94 -10.40 -3.41
C LEU A 111 -12.03 -11.79 -2.77
N ILE A 112 -11.62 -11.87 -1.51
CA ILE A 112 -11.68 -13.09 -0.72
C ILE A 112 -12.85 -13.01 0.25
N SER A 113 -13.81 -13.91 0.15
CA SER A 113 -15.07 -13.83 0.90
C SER A 113 -15.11 -14.79 2.10
N ASP A 114 -15.54 -14.27 3.24
CA ASP A 114 -15.92 -15.08 4.38
C ASP A 114 -17.35 -15.60 4.19
N ALA A 115 -17.54 -16.89 3.93
CA ALA A 115 -18.89 -17.44 3.81
C ALA A 115 -19.69 -17.35 5.12
N LYS A 116 -19.04 -17.17 6.28
CA LYS A 116 -19.75 -17.05 7.57
C LYS A 116 -20.20 -15.62 7.86
N SER A 117 -19.42 -14.62 7.50
CA SER A 117 -19.75 -13.21 7.78
C SER A 117 -20.26 -12.42 6.59
N GLY A 118 -20.18 -12.95 5.37
CA GLY A 118 -20.54 -12.25 4.13
C GLY A 118 -19.62 -11.06 3.82
N ARG A 119 -18.52 -10.90 4.58
CA ARG A 119 -17.52 -9.86 4.38
C ARG A 119 -16.53 -10.32 3.32
N SER A 120 -16.06 -9.39 2.52
CA SER A 120 -15.03 -9.66 1.52
C SER A 120 -13.76 -8.87 1.84
N LEU A 121 -12.61 -9.39 1.43
CA LEU A 121 -11.33 -8.73 1.59
C LEU A 121 -10.60 -8.60 0.26
N GLY A 122 -10.18 -7.39 -0.10
CA GLY A 122 -9.20 -7.17 -1.16
C GLY A 122 -7.79 -7.06 -0.61
N LEU A 123 -6.84 -7.70 -1.28
CA LEU A 123 -5.42 -7.71 -0.90
C LEU A 123 -4.59 -6.85 -1.86
N PHE A 124 -3.68 -6.07 -1.29
CA PHE A 124 -2.72 -5.25 -2.02
C PHE A 124 -1.31 -5.50 -1.49
N CYS A 125 -0.47 -6.16 -2.27
CA CYS A 125 0.91 -6.49 -1.89
C CYS A 125 1.87 -5.33 -2.20
N PHE A 126 2.83 -5.04 -1.33
CA PHE A 126 3.89 -4.07 -1.64
C PHE A 126 4.92 -4.60 -2.65
N ARG A 127 4.96 -5.92 -2.87
CA ARG A 127 5.86 -6.59 -3.79
C ARG A 127 5.09 -7.35 -4.85
N GLU A 128 5.45 -7.14 -6.12
CA GLU A 128 4.81 -7.79 -7.26
C GLU A 128 4.91 -9.31 -7.18
N GLN A 129 6.10 -9.84 -6.83
CA GLN A 129 6.33 -11.28 -6.70
C GLN A 129 5.44 -11.93 -5.63
N ASP A 130 5.03 -11.17 -4.61
CA ASP A 130 4.11 -11.65 -3.58
C ASP A 130 2.66 -11.72 -4.10
N ALA A 131 2.27 -10.78 -4.97
CA ALA A 131 0.99 -10.85 -5.67
C ALA A 131 0.98 -11.96 -6.73
N ASP A 132 2.09 -12.19 -7.44
CA ASP A 132 2.22 -13.30 -8.38
C ASP A 132 2.11 -14.65 -7.68
N ALA A 133 2.82 -14.83 -6.55
CA ALA A 133 2.73 -16.04 -5.75
C ALA A 133 1.29 -16.27 -5.23
N LEU A 134 0.58 -15.20 -4.86
CA LEU A 134 -0.82 -15.28 -4.48
C LEU A 134 -1.71 -15.71 -5.67
N LEU A 135 -1.45 -15.19 -6.87
CA LEU A 135 -2.19 -15.54 -8.08
C LEU A 135 -1.96 -17.00 -8.49
N GLU A 136 -0.72 -17.47 -8.47
CA GLU A 136 -0.35 -18.86 -8.72
C GLU A 136 -1.09 -19.79 -7.75
N GLN A 137 -1.09 -19.42 -6.47
CA GLN A 137 -1.77 -20.20 -5.45
C GLN A 137 -3.29 -20.23 -5.65
N MET A 138 -3.93 -19.09 -5.91
CA MET A 138 -5.37 -19.04 -6.19
C MET A 138 -5.72 -19.87 -7.43
N THR A 139 -4.91 -19.79 -8.49
CA THR A 139 -5.08 -20.57 -9.72
C THR A 139 -4.94 -22.08 -9.47
N SER A 140 -4.00 -22.48 -8.61
CA SER A 140 -3.84 -23.89 -8.23
C SER A 140 -5.06 -24.44 -7.49
N MET A 141 -5.79 -23.60 -6.77
CA MET A 141 -6.95 -24.02 -5.98
C MET A 141 -8.24 -23.95 -6.79
N GLU A 142 -8.35 -22.97 -7.68
CA GLU A 142 -9.47 -22.79 -8.59
C GLU A 142 -8.94 -22.53 -10.02
N PRO A 143 -8.75 -23.58 -10.84
CA PRO A 143 -8.17 -23.44 -12.18
C PRO A 143 -8.98 -22.52 -13.12
N THR A 144 -10.28 -22.38 -12.88
CA THR A 144 -11.16 -21.44 -13.61
C THR A 144 -10.75 -19.98 -13.44
N MET A 145 -10.07 -19.63 -12.35
CA MET A 145 -9.54 -18.29 -12.09
C MET A 145 -8.27 -17.98 -12.87
N GLY A 146 -7.50 -18.99 -13.29
CA GLY A 146 -6.26 -18.77 -14.04
C GLY A 146 -6.50 -18.14 -15.41
N HIS A 147 -7.70 -18.26 -15.97
CA HIS A 147 -8.04 -17.70 -17.27
C HIS A 147 -8.32 -16.20 -17.18
N GLY A 148 -7.32 -15.40 -17.55
CA GLY A 148 -7.44 -13.94 -17.68
C GLY A 148 -7.10 -13.16 -16.41
N SER A 149 -6.91 -13.83 -15.27
CA SER A 149 -6.45 -13.15 -14.06
C SER A 149 -5.00 -12.69 -14.19
N LYS A 150 -4.72 -11.49 -13.68
CA LYS A 150 -3.40 -10.86 -13.76
C LYS A 150 -3.12 -10.01 -12.54
N VAL A 151 -1.83 -9.85 -12.22
CA VAL A 151 -1.35 -8.87 -11.26
C VAL A 151 -1.29 -7.49 -11.94
N VAL A 152 -1.80 -6.46 -11.26
CA VAL A 152 -1.77 -5.08 -11.75
C VAL A 152 -1.21 -4.14 -10.68
N PRO A 153 -0.39 -3.15 -11.08
CA PRO A 153 0.03 -2.09 -10.18
C PRO A 153 -1.12 -1.10 -9.94
N VAL A 154 -1.27 -0.68 -8.69
CA VAL A 154 -2.24 0.29 -8.21
C VAL A 154 -1.49 1.31 -7.36
N ALA A 155 -1.71 2.60 -7.61
CA ALA A 155 -1.12 3.63 -6.77
C ALA A 155 -1.77 3.60 -5.37
N LEU A 156 -0.94 3.69 -4.33
CA LEU A 156 -1.38 3.53 -2.94
C LEU A 156 -2.47 4.53 -2.58
N ASN A 157 -2.38 5.78 -3.04
CA ASN A 157 -3.43 6.78 -2.85
C ASN A 157 -4.81 6.35 -3.35
N LYS A 158 -4.89 5.52 -4.40
CA LYS A 158 -6.15 4.98 -4.90
C LYS A 158 -6.73 3.94 -3.96
N VAL A 159 -5.89 3.13 -3.33
CA VAL A 159 -6.34 2.17 -2.30
C VAL A 159 -6.97 2.90 -1.12
N PHE A 160 -6.42 4.04 -0.71
CA PHE A 160 -6.99 4.88 0.35
C PHE A 160 -8.37 5.48 0.00
N GLN A 161 -8.69 5.59 -1.28
CA GLN A 161 -9.98 6.08 -1.77
C GLN A 161 -11.03 4.95 -1.88
N LEU A 162 -10.61 3.68 -1.88
CA LEU A 162 -11.52 2.55 -2.03
C LEU A 162 -12.41 2.40 -0.79
N LYS A 163 -13.68 2.76 -0.95
CA LYS A 163 -14.74 2.51 0.03
C LYS A 163 -15.83 1.69 -0.64
N VAL A 164 -15.89 0.41 -0.29
CA VAL A 164 -16.89 -0.51 -0.84
C VAL A 164 -17.61 -1.16 0.33
N ASN A 165 -18.93 -1.07 0.33
CA ASN A 165 -19.74 -1.61 1.42
C ASN A 165 -19.52 -3.13 1.57
N GLY A 166 -19.17 -3.57 2.77
CA GLY A 166 -18.92 -4.98 3.05
C GLY A 166 -17.57 -5.52 2.59
N VAL A 167 -16.69 -4.66 2.07
CA VAL A 167 -15.33 -5.01 1.67
C VAL A 167 -14.32 -4.27 2.55
N ALA A 168 -13.39 -5.01 3.13
CA ALA A 168 -12.20 -4.43 3.73
C ALA A 168 -11.02 -4.56 2.75
N PHE A 169 -10.06 -3.66 2.83
CA PHE A 169 -8.84 -3.71 2.03
C PHE A 169 -7.64 -3.84 2.96
N ARG A 170 -6.70 -4.72 2.58
CA ARG A 170 -5.52 -5.00 3.38
C ARG A 170 -4.25 -4.80 2.56
N LEU A 171 -3.36 -3.98 3.10
CA LEU A 171 -2.00 -3.86 2.62
C LEU A 171 -1.15 -5.01 3.19
N ILE A 172 -0.41 -5.68 2.31
CA ILE A 172 0.45 -6.81 2.64
C ILE A 172 1.91 -6.37 2.48
N PRO A 173 2.63 -6.13 3.58
CA PRO A 173 4.03 -5.75 3.53
C PRO A 173 4.92 -6.96 3.18
N GLU A 174 6.10 -6.66 2.65
CA GLU A 174 7.13 -7.67 2.41
C GLU A 174 7.59 -8.31 3.73
N ALA A 175 7.68 -9.65 3.76
CA ALA A 175 8.10 -10.38 4.96
C ALA A 175 9.50 -9.98 5.47
N ALA A 176 10.41 -9.61 4.56
CA ALA A 176 11.73 -9.10 4.91
C ALA A 176 11.63 -7.80 5.72
N GLN A 177 10.70 -6.90 5.35
CA GLN A 177 10.53 -5.61 6.02
C GLN A 177 9.91 -5.76 7.40
N ILE A 178 9.07 -6.76 7.61
CA ILE A 178 8.57 -7.11 8.94
C ILE A 178 9.70 -7.62 9.85
N LYS A 179 10.57 -8.50 9.33
CA LYS A 179 11.74 -8.98 10.06
C LYS A 179 12.69 -7.84 10.42
N ASN A 180 12.96 -6.96 9.46
CA ASN A 180 13.76 -5.75 9.61
C ASN A 180 13.17 -4.83 10.70
N ALA A 181 11.87 -4.56 10.64
CA ALA A 181 11.17 -3.75 11.64
C ALA A 181 11.29 -4.30 13.08
N LEU A 182 11.12 -5.62 13.25
CA LEU A 182 11.25 -6.28 14.55
C LEU A 182 12.69 -6.24 15.07
N LYS A 183 13.67 -6.38 14.19
CA LYS A 183 15.09 -6.25 14.52
C LYS A 183 15.40 -4.84 15.02
N GLU A 184 14.98 -3.80 14.31
CA GLU A 184 15.20 -2.40 14.71
C GLU A 184 14.48 -2.02 16.01
N LYS A 185 13.29 -2.59 16.28
CA LYS A 185 12.59 -2.40 17.56
C LYS A 185 13.21 -3.18 18.74
N GLY A 186 14.24 -3.98 18.52
CA GLY A 186 14.82 -4.85 19.55
C GLY A 186 13.88 -5.95 20.03
N ARG A 187 12.85 -6.28 19.22
CA ARG A 187 11.79 -7.25 19.54
C ARG A 187 11.86 -8.51 18.67
N ALA A 188 13.02 -8.77 18.05
CA ALA A 188 13.24 -9.97 17.25
C ALA A 188 12.90 -11.24 18.06
N GLY A 189 11.80 -11.91 17.69
CA GLY A 189 11.34 -13.15 18.34
C GLY A 189 10.44 -12.98 19.57
N LEU A 190 10.06 -11.75 19.94
CA LEU A 190 9.23 -11.48 21.14
C LEU A 190 7.82 -10.97 20.81
N GLU A 191 7.68 -10.22 19.71
CA GLU A 191 6.39 -9.63 19.29
C GLU A 191 6.24 -9.64 17.78
N GLU A 192 4.98 -9.61 17.31
CA GLU A 192 4.64 -9.49 15.90
C GLU A 192 4.42 -8.02 15.52
N PHE A 193 4.90 -7.62 14.35
CA PHE A 193 4.67 -6.26 13.86
C PHE A 193 3.27 -6.19 13.25
N VAL A 194 2.39 -5.41 13.88
CA VAL A 194 1.05 -5.12 13.34
C VAL A 194 1.15 -3.89 12.46
N GLY A 195 0.71 -3.98 11.21
CA GLY A 195 0.66 -2.84 10.29
C GLY A 195 1.63 -2.96 9.11
N VAL A 196 1.91 -1.83 8.45
CA VAL A 196 2.88 -1.75 7.37
C VAL A 196 4.11 -1.00 7.89
N PRO A 197 5.26 -1.67 8.07
CA PRO A 197 6.44 -1.02 8.57
C PRO A 197 6.97 -0.02 7.55
N VAL A 198 7.37 1.14 8.06
CA VAL A 198 8.13 2.14 7.31
C VAL A 198 9.32 2.60 8.13
N PHE A 199 10.40 2.97 7.44
CA PHE A 199 11.70 3.24 8.00
C PHE A 199 12.10 4.70 7.75
N GLN A 200 12.66 5.34 8.77
CA GLN A 200 13.15 6.72 8.68
C GLN A 200 14.44 6.89 9.50
N SER A 201 15.24 7.89 9.16
CA SER A 201 16.39 8.33 9.96
C SER A 201 16.38 9.84 10.15
N LYS A 202 16.70 10.30 11.36
CA LYS A 202 16.88 11.74 11.64
C LYS A 202 18.12 12.32 10.96
N SER A 203 19.02 11.46 10.51
CA SER A 203 20.26 11.82 9.83
C SER A 203 20.09 12.00 8.32
N LEU A 204 18.90 11.73 7.77
CA LEU A 204 18.58 11.92 6.35
C LEU A 204 17.45 12.93 6.18
N ILE A 205 17.75 14.03 5.49
CA ILE A 205 16.81 15.10 5.16
C ILE A 205 16.98 15.42 3.67
N LEU A 206 15.87 15.55 2.95
CA LEU A 206 15.84 16.02 1.58
C LEU A 206 15.60 17.52 1.55
N MET A 207 16.26 18.18 0.61
CA MET A 207 16.10 19.60 0.35
C MET A 207 15.53 19.77 -1.05
N SER A 208 14.39 20.44 -1.17
CA SER A 208 13.80 20.83 -2.46
C SER A 208 13.24 22.23 -2.33
N GLU A 209 13.53 23.12 -3.27
CA GLU A 209 13.02 24.51 -3.28
C GLU A 209 13.19 25.26 -1.95
N ASN A 210 14.31 25.02 -1.25
CA ASN A 210 14.61 25.58 0.09
C ASN A 210 13.72 25.06 1.25
N GLU A 211 12.90 24.05 0.98
CA GLU A 211 12.14 23.31 1.99
C GLU A 211 12.85 22.01 2.39
N ARG A 212 12.60 21.58 3.63
CA ARG A 212 13.13 20.35 4.23
C ARG A 212 12.05 19.29 4.24
N TYR A 213 12.40 18.10 3.79
CA TYR A 213 11.52 16.94 3.81
C TYR A 213 12.20 15.76 4.49
N ARG A 214 11.45 15.03 5.32
CA ARG A 214 11.88 13.77 5.92
C ARG A 214 11.42 12.61 5.05
N PRO A 215 12.34 11.88 4.41
CA PRO A 215 11.98 10.71 3.63
C PRO A 215 11.61 9.53 4.54
N VAL A 216 10.53 8.85 4.19
CA VAL A 216 10.04 7.63 4.81
C VAL A 216 10.03 6.52 3.77
N PHE A 217 10.68 5.40 4.08
CA PHE A 217 10.94 4.30 3.14
C PHE A 217 10.12 3.07 3.51
N PHE A 218 9.62 2.35 2.50
CA PHE A 218 8.96 1.05 2.71
C PHE A 218 9.94 -0.11 2.84
N ARG A 219 11.20 0.09 2.43
CA ARG A 219 12.29 -0.88 2.55
C ARG A 219 13.44 -0.31 3.37
N GLN A 220 13.91 -1.06 4.37
CA GLN A 220 15.06 -0.67 5.18
C GLN A 220 16.31 -0.49 4.29
N GLU A 221 16.48 -1.35 3.29
CA GLU A 221 17.64 -1.33 2.40
C GLU A 221 17.70 -0.02 1.58
N ASP A 222 16.55 0.52 1.17
CA ASP A 222 16.49 1.78 0.42
C ASP A 222 16.90 2.98 1.30
N LEU A 223 16.53 2.97 2.59
CA LEU A 223 17.00 3.96 3.57
C LEU A 223 18.51 3.84 3.80
N GLU A 224 19.02 2.63 4.01
CA GLU A 224 20.44 2.37 4.25
C GLU A 224 21.31 2.78 3.05
N ASN A 225 20.86 2.48 1.82
CA ASN A 225 21.52 2.90 0.58
C ASN A 225 21.53 4.43 0.45
N SER A 226 20.40 5.09 0.77
CA SER A 226 20.31 6.55 0.76
C SER A 226 21.25 7.19 1.79
N LEU A 227 21.34 6.64 3.00
CA LEU A 227 22.27 7.07 4.05
C LEU A 227 23.73 6.87 3.64
N LEU A 228 24.06 5.71 3.03
CA LEU A 228 25.40 5.41 2.54
C LEU A 228 25.84 6.39 1.45
N LYS A 229 24.95 6.69 0.51
CA LYS A 229 25.20 7.65 -0.56
C LYS A 229 25.43 9.06 -0.01
N ALA A 230 24.54 9.52 0.87
CA ALA A 230 24.66 10.82 1.52
C ALA A 230 25.96 10.93 2.34
N SER A 231 26.33 9.89 3.09
CA SER A 231 27.55 9.90 3.91
C SER A 231 28.81 9.99 3.05
N ARG A 232 28.85 9.27 1.92
CA ARG A 232 29.96 9.34 0.94
C ARG A 232 30.08 10.74 0.34
N GLN A 233 28.96 11.35 -0.05
CA GLN A 233 28.95 12.71 -0.62
C GLN A 233 29.39 13.78 0.40
N GLN A 234 29.03 13.60 1.67
CA GLN A 234 29.41 14.54 2.73
C GLN A 234 30.80 14.26 3.34
N GLY A 235 31.47 13.18 2.94
CA GLY A 235 32.72 12.75 3.57
C GLY A 235 32.57 12.40 5.06
N ARG A 236 31.38 11.93 5.46
CA ARG A 236 31.02 11.62 6.86
C ARG A 236 30.83 10.12 7.05
N LEU A 237 30.91 9.67 8.31
CA LEU A 237 30.55 8.30 8.67
C LEU A 237 29.07 8.04 8.40
N ASN A 238 28.75 6.85 7.88
CA ASN A 238 27.39 6.44 7.61
C ASN A 238 26.60 6.31 8.93
N PRO A 239 25.52 7.09 9.14
CA PRO A 239 24.69 7.03 10.33
C PRO A 239 24.02 5.67 10.56
N ALA A 240 23.80 4.87 9.52
CA ALA A 240 23.19 3.53 9.62
C ALA A 240 23.98 2.57 10.54
N PHE A 241 25.28 2.83 10.78
CA PHE A 241 26.09 2.05 11.71
C PHE A 241 25.87 2.42 13.19
N ARG A 242 25.13 3.51 13.48
CA ARG A 242 24.81 3.93 14.85
C ARG A 242 23.53 3.25 15.29
N GLN A 243 23.59 2.55 16.40
CA GLN A 243 22.41 1.94 17.01
C GLN A 243 21.34 3.00 17.29
N GLY A 244 20.11 2.75 16.84
CA GLY A 244 18.97 3.65 17.04
C GLY A 244 18.88 4.83 16.07
N ASP A 245 19.71 4.89 15.02
CA ASP A 245 19.56 5.91 13.96
C ASP A 245 18.36 5.60 13.05
N ILE A 246 18.17 4.32 12.74
CA ILE A 246 17.01 3.82 12.01
C ILE A 246 15.83 3.69 12.98
N HIS A 247 14.73 4.34 12.64
CA HIS A 247 13.48 4.30 13.38
C HIS A 247 12.40 3.65 12.52
N VAL A 248 11.52 2.88 13.17
CA VAL A 248 10.40 2.18 12.52
C VAL A 248 9.08 2.75 13.00
N ALA A 249 8.18 3.05 12.07
CA ALA A 249 6.81 3.45 12.34
C ALA A 249 5.82 2.54 11.57
N ASP A 250 4.54 2.60 11.94
CA ASP A 250 3.45 2.04 11.14
C ASP A 250 2.94 3.12 10.17
N LEU A 251 2.74 2.75 8.90
CA LEU A 251 2.15 3.61 7.88
C LEU A 251 0.80 4.19 8.32
N GLU A 252 -0.05 3.37 8.96
CA GLU A 252 -1.38 3.79 9.39
C GLU A 252 -1.29 4.90 10.45
N ASP A 253 -0.37 4.78 11.40
CA ASP A 253 -0.11 5.79 12.43
C ASP A 253 0.39 7.10 11.84
N ILE A 254 1.27 7.06 10.82
CA ILE A 254 1.73 8.26 10.12
C ILE A 254 0.56 8.97 9.44
N ILE A 255 -0.25 8.23 8.69
CA ILE A 255 -1.37 8.79 7.93
C ILE A 255 -2.44 9.34 8.86
N LYS A 256 -2.74 8.63 9.96
CA LYS A 256 -3.61 9.13 11.01
C LYS A 256 -3.04 10.41 11.63
N GLY A 257 -1.74 10.44 11.90
CA GLY A 257 -1.06 11.64 12.40
C GLY A 257 -1.13 12.83 11.45
N MET A 258 -1.10 12.61 10.13
CA MET A 258 -1.31 13.66 9.12
C MET A 258 -2.74 14.21 9.14
N LYS A 259 -3.74 13.33 9.35
CA LYS A 259 -5.17 13.69 9.42
C LYS A 259 -5.56 14.39 10.72
N ASP A 260 -5.10 13.90 11.86
CA ASP A 260 -5.59 14.39 13.15
C ASP A 260 -5.07 15.80 13.49
N GLY A 261 -4.16 16.37 12.67
CA GLY A 261 -3.63 17.75 12.79
C GLY A 261 -2.95 18.09 14.10
N SER A 262 -2.85 17.12 15.01
CA SER A 262 -2.56 17.31 16.43
C SER A 262 -1.09 17.66 16.68
N CYS A 263 -0.24 17.55 15.66
CA CYS A 263 1.13 18.06 15.66
C CYS A 263 1.66 18.21 14.23
N SER A 264 2.44 19.27 13.96
CA SER A 264 3.15 19.49 12.67
C SER A 264 4.26 18.45 12.40
N THR A 265 4.33 17.40 13.22
CA THR A 265 5.30 16.30 13.14
C THR A 265 5.22 15.52 11.83
N TRP A 266 4.23 15.71 10.96
CA TRP A 266 4.10 14.93 9.72
C TRP A 266 4.06 15.78 8.45
N ASP A 267 4.12 17.10 8.58
CA ASP A 267 3.98 18.05 7.45
C ASP A 267 5.14 17.97 6.46
N ASP A 268 6.33 17.59 6.92
CA ASP A 268 7.55 17.45 6.13
C ASP A 268 7.80 16.00 5.65
N VAL A 269 6.92 15.04 5.93
CA VAL A 269 7.14 13.63 5.54
C VAL A 269 6.84 13.36 4.07
N VAL A 270 7.78 12.75 3.36
CA VAL A 270 7.57 12.27 1.98
C VAL A 270 7.80 10.77 1.91
N PHE A 271 6.91 10.05 1.24
CA PHE A 271 7.03 8.61 1.04
C PHE A 271 7.92 8.31 -0.16
N VAL A 272 8.96 7.52 0.05
CA VAL A 272 9.87 7.06 -1.00
C VAL A 272 9.40 5.70 -1.51
N PRO A 273 9.04 5.56 -2.79
CA PRO A 273 8.56 4.29 -3.33
C PRO A 273 9.62 3.18 -3.20
N PRO A 274 9.21 1.91 -3.03
CA PRO A 274 10.15 0.78 -2.96
C PRO A 274 11.09 0.73 -4.19
N GLY A 275 12.38 0.55 -3.96
CA GLY A 275 13.42 0.51 -4.99
C GLY A 275 13.93 1.89 -5.44
N PHE A 276 13.44 2.98 -4.84
CA PHE A 276 13.96 4.32 -5.08
C PHE A 276 14.92 4.73 -3.96
N GLU A 277 16.04 5.34 -4.37
CA GLU A 277 16.91 6.06 -3.46
C GLU A 277 16.47 7.52 -3.35
N ALA A 278 16.58 8.09 -2.16
CA ALA A 278 16.34 9.51 -2.02
C ALA A 278 17.56 10.31 -2.51
N ALA A 279 17.37 11.19 -3.50
CA ALA A 279 18.43 12.04 -4.02
C ALA A 279 18.61 13.28 -3.12
N THR A 280 19.82 13.49 -2.62
CA THR A 280 20.23 14.78 -2.04
C THR A 280 20.82 15.64 -3.14
N ASP A 281 20.39 16.91 -3.25
CA ASP A 281 20.90 17.84 -4.25
C ASP A 281 22.40 18.14 -4.00
N PRO A 282 23.32 17.76 -4.92
CA PRO A 282 24.74 18.04 -4.76
C PRO A 282 25.10 19.52 -5.01
N SER A 283 24.19 20.35 -5.55
CA SER A 283 24.50 21.71 -6.01
C SER A 283 24.78 22.70 -4.87
N GLN A 284 24.37 22.41 -3.63
CA GLN A 284 24.52 23.32 -2.49
C GLN A 284 25.76 23.08 -1.63
N LEU A 285 26.60 22.09 -1.93
CA LEU A 285 27.85 21.85 -1.19
C LEU A 285 28.99 22.82 -1.55
N LYS A 286 28.80 23.71 -2.52
CA LYS A 286 29.80 24.71 -2.92
C LYS A 286 29.61 26.10 -2.28
N SER A 287 28.56 26.33 -1.48
CA SER A 287 28.26 27.66 -0.94
C SER A 287 28.68 27.88 0.53
N SER A 288 29.18 26.87 1.24
CA SER A 288 29.65 27.01 2.64
C SER A 288 31.18 26.99 2.81
N ALA A 289 31.94 27.13 1.72
CA ALA A 289 33.38 27.36 1.77
C ALA A 289 33.72 28.70 1.11
N LYS A 290 33.41 29.79 1.80
CA LYS A 290 34.06 31.09 1.56
C LYS A 290 34.10 31.92 2.83
#